data_AF-A0A955MQE5-F1
#
_entry.id   AF-A0A955MQE5-F1
#
_cell.length_a   1.000
_cell.length_b   1.000
_cell.length_c   1.000
_cell.angle_alpha   90.00
_cell.angle_beta   90.00
_cell.angle_gamma   90.00
#
_symmetry.space_group_name_H-M   'P 1'
#
loop_
_entity.id
_entity.type
_entity.pdbx_description
1 polymer ?
#
loop_
_entity_poly.entity_id
_entity_poly.type
_entity_poly.pdbx_seq_one_letter_code
_entity_poly.pdbx_strand_id
1 'polypeptide(L)'
;MEFLGKRSSIAVFALVAVVLLAIGYRFFTGGPPPPTRYSIQEIEIEGFHHVYPLFINNSNTLLIQATRTGSNDSEILSINSESNSVVETGLFRHSPSKGELGYWPKSFNDLGEIAGNVMEATGPTGEGFVWSATAGLREFSPTKGGTIFVQQISNRSEIAGTWFS
;
A
#
# COMPACT_ATOMS: atom_id res chain seq x y z
N MET A 1 -17.01 -13.45 -25.40
CA MET A 1 -17.90 -12.99 -24.32
C MET A 1 -17.08 -11.97 -23.52
N GLU A 2 -17.09 -10.72 -23.98
CA GLU A 2 -16.33 -9.60 -23.41
C GLU A 2 -17.36 -8.54 -22.98
N PHE A 3 -17.64 -8.48 -21.69
CA PHE A 3 -18.43 -7.40 -21.08
C PHE A 3 -17.93 -7.18 -19.65
N LEU A 4 -16.66 -6.79 -19.52
CA LEU A 4 -16.06 -6.24 -18.31
C LEU A 4 -15.07 -5.16 -18.77
N GLY A 5 -15.32 -3.87 -18.52
CA GLY A 5 -14.29 -2.87 -18.86
C GLY A 5 -14.66 -1.40 -18.90
N LYS A 6 -15.93 -0.98 -18.78
CA LYS A 6 -16.29 0.44 -18.96
C LYS A 6 -16.75 1.22 -17.72
N ARG A 7 -17.08 0.57 -16.61
CA ARG A 7 -17.59 1.28 -15.41
C ARG A 7 -16.53 1.51 -14.34
N SER A 8 -15.54 0.63 -14.23
CA SER A 8 -14.42 0.74 -13.29
C SER A 8 -13.43 1.87 -13.61
N SER A 9 -13.34 2.29 -14.88
CA SER A 9 -12.32 3.23 -15.33
C SER A 9 -12.53 4.66 -14.81
N ILE A 10 -13.79 5.13 -14.73
CA ILE A 10 -14.12 6.53 -14.42
C ILE A 10 -13.87 6.87 -12.94
N ALA A 11 -14.15 5.94 -12.03
CA ALA A 11 -13.98 6.14 -10.59
C ALA A 11 -12.49 6.26 -10.20
N VAL A 12 -11.62 5.46 -10.82
CA VAL A 12 -10.18 5.49 -10.55
C VAL A 12 -9.54 6.80 -11.07
N PHE A 13 -9.96 7.30 -12.23
CA PHE A 13 -9.48 8.58 -12.76
C PHE A 13 -9.84 9.77 -11.85
N ALA A 14 -11.05 9.79 -11.29
CA ALA A 14 -11.46 10.86 -10.37
C ALA A 14 -10.64 10.86 -9.08
N LEU A 15 -10.32 9.69 -8.53
CA LEU A 15 -9.50 9.56 -7.32
C LEU A 15 -8.05 9.98 -7.55
N VAL A 16 -7.41 9.46 -8.60
CA VAL A 16 -6.05 9.86 -8.98
C VAL A 16 -6.00 11.37 -9.17
N ALA A 17 -6.95 11.94 -9.90
CA ALA A 17 -6.99 13.38 -10.14
C ALA A 17 -7.14 14.17 -8.84
N VAL A 18 -7.98 13.73 -7.89
CA VAL A 18 -8.16 14.41 -6.59
C VAL A 18 -6.91 14.27 -5.70
N VAL A 19 -6.28 13.10 -5.66
CA VAL A 19 -5.05 12.87 -4.90
C VAL A 19 -3.89 13.67 -5.50
N LEU A 20 -3.74 13.66 -6.83
CA LEU A 20 -2.73 14.45 -7.54
C LEU A 20 -2.99 15.95 -7.43
N LEU A 21 -4.24 16.41 -7.45
CA LEU A 21 -4.59 17.83 -7.22
C LEU A 21 -4.25 18.27 -5.79
N ALA A 22 -4.53 17.43 -4.79
CA ALA A 22 -4.20 17.74 -3.40
C ALA A 22 -2.68 17.76 -3.15
N ILE A 23 -1.94 16.84 -3.76
CA ILE A 23 -0.47 16.78 -3.71
C ILE A 23 0.14 17.96 -4.46
N GLY A 24 -0.29 18.21 -5.71
CA GLY A 24 0.16 19.33 -6.52
C GLY A 24 -0.07 20.68 -5.86
N TYR A 25 -1.25 20.88 -5.24
CA TYR A 25 -1.54 22.14 -4.53
C TYR A 25 -0.53 22.43 -3.42
N ARG A 26 -0.11 21.41 -2.66
CA ARG A 26 0.91 21.59 -1.61
C ARG A 26 2.29 21.95 -2.17
N PHE A 27 2.68 21.37 -3.30
CA PHE A 27 3.98 21.66 -3.92
C PHE A 27 4.03 23.05 -4.57
N PHE A 28 2.96 23.51 -5.21
CA PHE A 28 2.97 24.75 -5.99
C PHE A 28 2.67 26.01 -5.17
N THR A 29 1.92 25.91 -4.08
CA THR A 29 1.43 27.12 -3.37
C THR A 29 2.17 27.42 -2.08
N GLY A 30 2.91 26.47 -1.50
CA GLY A 30 3.60 26.63 -0.22
C GLY A 30 2.68 26.88 0.99
N GLY A 31 1.36 26.97 0.77
CA GLY A 31 0.35 27.20 1.79
C GLY A 31 -0.45 25.94 2.12
N PRO A 32 -1.13 25.91 3.28
CA PRO A 32 -2.09 24.85 3.56
C PRO A 32 -3.22 24.89 2.50
N PRO A 33 -3.64 23.74 1.96
CA PRO A 33 -4.74 23.72 1.00
C PRO A 33 -5.99 24.35 1.60
N PRO A 34 -6.82 25.04 0.80
CA PRO A 34 -8.12 25.50 1.26
C PRO A 34 -8.89 24.29 1.81
N PRO A 35 -9.74 24.47 2.84
CA PRO A 35 -10.52 23.39 3.44
C PRO A 35 -11.59 22.92 2.44
N THR A 36 -11.16 22.13 1.47
CA THR A 36 -12.05 21.44 0.54
C THR A 36 -12.35 20.10 1.17
N ARG A 37 -13.61 19.85 1.52
CA ARG A 37 -14.07 18.50 1.87
C ARG A 37 -14.03 17.65 0.60
N TYR A 38 -12.90 17.04 0.32
CA TYR A 38 -12.84 15.96 -0.66
C TYR A 38 -13.52 14.75 -0.04
N SER A 39 -14.78 14.52 -0.41
CA SER A 39 -15.37 13.20 -0.25
C SER A 39 -14.60 12.30 -1.21
N ILE A 40 -13.70 11.48 -0.71
CA ILE A 40 -13.17 10.36 -1.47
C ILE A 40 -14.42 9.54 -1.83
N GLN A 41 -14.87 9.62 -3.08
CA GLN A 41 -15.82 8.65 -3.58
C GLN A 41 -15.15 7.30 -3.40
N GLU A 42 -15.83 6.43 -2.67
CA GLU A 42 -15.38 5.08 -2.32
C GLU A 42 -14.80 4.42 -3.57
N ILE A 43 -13.54 3.99 -3.50
CA ILE A 43 -12.88 3.31 -4.61
C ILE A 43 -13.56 1.96 -4.72
N GLU A 44 -14.56 1.86 -5.58
CA GLU A 44 -15.25 0.60 -5.81
C GLU A 44 -14.39 -0.25 -6.76
N ILE A 45 -13.65 -1.17 -6.18
CA ILE A 45 -12.94 -2.21 -6.92
C ILE A 45 -13.86 -3.41 -6.92
N GLU A 46 -14.27 -3.86 -8.11
CA GLU A 46 -15.18 -4.98 -8.24
C GLU A 46 -14.63 -6.21 -7.50
N GLY A 47 -15.46 -6.78 -6.62
CA GLY A 47 -15.06 -7.92 -5.79
C GLY A 47 -14.32 -7.54 -4.49
N PHE A 48 -14.17 -6.25 -4.18
CA PHE A 48 -13.60 -5.78 -2.92
C PHE A 48 -14.54 -4.82 -2.18
N HIS A 49 -14.38 -4.78 -0.86
CA HIS A 49 -14.99 -3.85 0.07
C HIS A 49 -13.89 -3.34 1.01
N HIS A 50 -14.12 -2.21 1.70
CA HIS A 50 -13.11 -1.59 2.58
C HIS A 50 -11.76 -1.34 1.88
N VAL A 51 -11.75 -0.40 0.92
CA VAL A 51 -10.54 0.00 0.20
C VAL A 51 -9.91 1.22 0.86
N TYR A 52 -8.68 1.07 1.35
CA TYR A 52 -7.90 2.10 2.03
C TYR A 52 -6.64 2.42 1.25
N PRO A 53 -6.40 3.69 0.87
CA PRO A 53 -5.10 4.09 0.33
C PRO A 53 -4.02 3.95 1.41
N LEU A 54 -2.88 3.36 1.04
CA LEU A 54 -1.72 3.24 1.90
C LEU A 54 -0.62 4.23 1.50
N PHE A 55 -0.11 4.11 0.27
CA PHE A 55 1.05 4.89 -0.20
C PHE A 55 0.89 5.30 -1.65
N ILE A 56 1.50 6.41 -2.03
CA ILE A 56 1.73 6.78 -3.43
C ILE A 56 3.22 7.06 -3.63
N ASN A 57 3.81 6.55 -4.71
CA ASN A 57 5.21 6.85 -5.06
C ASN A 57 5.30 7.91 -6.17
N ASN A 58 6.54 8.31 -6.54
CA ASN A 58 6.75 9.33 -7.56
C ASN A 58 6.42 8.84 -8.97
N SER A 59 6.36 7.51 -9.16
CA SER A 59 5.92 6.85 -10.39
C SER A 59 4.39 6.79 -10.52
N ASN A 60 3.65 7.61 -9.76
CA ASN A 60 2.18 7.67 -9.72
C ASN A 60 1.50 6.31 -9.53
N THR A 61 2.15 5.42 -8.77
CA THR A 61 1.58 4.13 -8.36
C THR A 61 1.01 4.26 -6.96
N LEU A 62 -0.29 3.97 -6.83
CA LEU A 62 -1.00 3.94 -5.56
C LEU A 62 -1.03 2.51 -5.03
N LEU A 63 -0.50 2.31 -3.82
CA LEU A 63 -0.76 1.12 -3.03
C LEU A 63 -1.99 1.32 -2.18
N ILE A 64 -2.87 0.33 -2.20
CA ILE A 64 -4.08 0.28 -1.40
C ILE A 64 -4.14 -1.03 -0.63
N GLN A 65 -4.83 -1.03 0.50
CA GLN A 65 -5.32 -2.22 1.17
C GLN A 65 -6.80 -2.37 0.84
N ALA A 66 -7.23 -3.56 0.43
CA ALA A 66 -8.61 -3.84 0.07
C ALA A 66 -9.02 -5.21 0.60
N THR A 67 -10.25 -5.36 1.11
CA THR A 67 -10.75 -6.66 1.59
C THR A 67 -11.64 -7.28 0.54
N ARG A 68 -11.38 -8.52 0.12
CA ARG A 68 -12.21 -9.18 -0.90
C ARG A 68 -13.62 -9.41 -0.36
N THR A 69 -14.65 -9.11 -1.14
CA THR A 69 -16.05 -9.28 -0.74
C THR A 69 -16.33 -10.74 -0.36
N GLY A 70 -16.87 -10.96 0.84
CA GLY A 70 -17.09 -12.29 1.39
C GLY A 70 -15.85 -12.94 2.02
N SER A 71 -14.74 -12.19 2.14
CA SER A 71 -13.54 -12.57 2.87
C SER A 71 -13.28 -11.62 4.03
N ASN A 72 -12.61 -12.10 5.08
CA ASN A 72 -12.02 -11.26 6.11
C ASN A 72 -10.57 -10.89 5.79
N ASP A 73 -10.04 -11.41 4.68
CA ASP A 73 -8.66 -11.23 4.29
C ASP A 73 -8.50 -9.92 3.52
N SER A 74 -7.58 -9.08 3.99
CA SER A 74 -7.15 -7.91 3.24
C SER A 74 -6.03 -8.29 2.28
N GLU A 75 -6.05 -7.68 1.10
CA GLU A 75 -5.06 -7.77 0.04
C GLU A 75 -4.44 -6.38 -0.19
N ILE A 76 -3.15 -6.34 -0.51
CA ILE A 76 -2.51 -5.11 -0.99
C ILE A 76 -2.53 -5.11 -2.51
N LEU A 77 -3.06 -4.05 -3.10
CA LEU A 77 -3.14 -3.88 -4.54
C LEU A 77 -2.30 -2.67 -4.95
N SER A 78 -1.69 -2.75 -6.14
CA SER A 78 -1.04 -1.60 -6.77
C SER A 78 -1.90 -1.13 -7.93
N ILE A 79 -2.15 0.17 -7.98
CA ILE A 79 -2.89 0.83 -9.05
C ILE A 79 -1.93 1.81 -9.70
N ASN A 80 -1.53 1.52 -10.93
CA ASN A 80 -0.82 2.49 -11.73
C ASN A 80 -1.85 3.46 -12.34
N SER A 81 -1.68 4.74 -12.04
CA SER A 81 -2.62 5.78 -12.44
C SER A 81 -2.59 6.14 -13.92
N GLU A 82 -1.49 5.85 -14.63
CA GLU A 82 -1.32 6.16 -16.05
C GLU A 82 -1.97 5.09 -16.93
N SER A 83 -1.80 3.81 -16.56
CA SER A 83 -2.41 2.69 -17.29
C SER A 83 -3.83 2.37 -16.84
N ASN A 84 -4.27 2.91 -15.69
CA ASN A 84 -5.52 2.56 -15.04
C ASN A 84 -5.68 1.04 -14.82
N SER A 85 -4.56 0.33 -14.75
CA SER A 85 -4.53 -1.12 -14.55
C SER A 85 -4.32 -1.40 -13.06
N VAL A 86 -5.28 -2.12 -12.46
CA VAL A 86 -5.05 -2.75 -11.16
C VAL A 86 -4.12 -3.93 -11.40
N VAL A 87 -2.90 -3.83 -10.89
CA VAL A 87 -1.98 -4.96 -10.83
C VAL A 87 -2.11 -5.52 -9.43
N GLU A 88 -2.75 -6.69 -9.33
CA GLU A 88 -2.68 -7.49 -8.12
C GLU A 88 -1.20 -7.74 -7.86
N THR A 89 -0.69 -7.19 -6.76
CA THR A 89 0.68 -7.45 -6.35
C THR A 89 0.86 -8.88 -5.82
N GLY A 90 -0.26 -9.63 -5.71
CA GLY A 90 -0.31 -11.04 -5.31
C GLY A 90 0.05 -11.27 -3.85
N LEU A 91 0.07 -10.21 -3.04
CA LEU A 91 1.20 -10.08 -2.13
C LEU A 91 0.90 -10.42 -0.68
N PHE A 92 -0.28 -10.11 -0.18
CA PHE A 92 -0.56 -10.33 1.23
C PHE A 92 -1.99 -10.79 1.37
N ARG A 93 -2.24 -12.07 1.62
CA ARG A 93 -3.51 -12.46 2.24
C ARG A 93 -3.31 -12.27 3.74
N HIS A 94 -3.86 -11.19 4.27
CA HIS A 94 -3.79 -10.90 5.69
C HIS A 94 -4.95 -11.62 6.40
N SER A 95 -4.67 -12.71 7.13
CA SER A 95 -5.66 -13.37 8.00
C SER A 95 -5.18 -13.42 9.47
N PRO A 96 -5.15 -12.28 10.18
CA PRO A 96 -4.65 -12.22 11.57
C PRO A 96 -5.48 -13.06 12.54
N SER A 97 -6.68 -13.47 12.15
CA SER A 97 -7.58 -14.30 12.96
C SER A 97 -7.11 -15.75 13.17
N LYS A 98 -6.10 -16.22 12.41
CA LYS A 98 -5.64 -17.62 12.44
C LYS A 98 -4.26 -17.83 13.07
N GLY A 99 -3.65 -16.79 13.65
CA GLY A 99 -2.25 -16.85 14.08
C GLY A 99 -1.25 -16.82 12.91
N GLU A 100 -1.70 -16.41 11.73
CA GLU A 100 -0.84 -16.16 10.57
C GLU A 100 -0.14 -14.81 10.73
N LEU A 101 1.09 -14.73 10.19
CA LEU A 101 1.86 -13.48 10.17
C LEU A 101 1.11 -12.43 9.33
N GLY A 102 0.85 -11.28 9.93
CA GLY A 102 0.40 -10.07 9.26
C GLY A 102 1.59 -9.26 8.77
N TYR A 103 1.49 -8.76 7.54
CA TYR A 103 2.49 -7.85 6.98
C TYR A 103 1.90 -6.44 6.96
N TRP A 104 2.58 -5.52 7.62
CA TRP A 104 2.23 -4.10 7.62
C TRP A 104 3.22 -3.29 6.80
N PRO A 105 2.89 -3.02 5.52
CA PRO A 105 3.61 -2.05 4.71
C PRO A 105 3.78 -0.71 5.44
N LYS A 106 4.99 -0.17 5.44
CA LYS A 106 5.35 1.13 6.02
C LYS A 106 5.91 2.10 4.99
N SER A 107 6.52 1.58 3.93
CA SER A 107 7.13 2.39 2.89
C SER A 107 7.15 1.66 1.55
N PHE A 108 7.23 2.45 0.49
CA PHE A 108 7.19 2.02 -0.89
C PHE A 108 8.09 2.91 -1.73
N ASN A 109 8.92 2.32 -2.58
CA ASN A 109 9.85 3.07 -3.43
C ASN A 109 9.38 3.12 -4.91
N ASP A 110 10.13 3.83 -5.75
CA ASP A 110 9.77 4.02 -7.16
C ASP A 110 10.03 2.78 -8.02
N LEU A 111 10.79 1.81 -7.50
CA LEU A 111 11.05 0.51 -8.12
C LEU A 111 9.94 -0.51 -7.88
N GLY A 112 8.91 -0.15 -7.10
CA GLY A 112 7.83 -1.07 -6.76
C GLY A 112 8.12 -1.94 -5.54
N GLU A 113 9.16 -1.63 -4.77
CA GLU A 113 9.51 -2.40 -3.57
C GLU A 113 8.77 -1.88 -2.35
N ILE A 114 8.21 -2.79 -1.56
CA ILE A 114 7.44 -2.49 -0.35
C ILE A 114 8.25 -2.96 0.84
N ALA A 115 8.47 -2.08 1.82
CA ALA A 115 9.09 -2.43 3.08
C ALA A 115 8.13 -2.20 4.24
N GLY A 116 8.21 -3.04 5.26
CA GLY A 116 7.30 -2.95 6.40
C GLY A 116 7.66 -3.86 7.55
N ASN A 117 6.71 -4.01 8.47
CA ASN A 117 6.85 -4.83 9.66
C ASN A 117 6.05 -6.12 9.54
N VAL A 118 6.60 -7.19 10.11
CA VAL A 118 5.87 -8.43 10.34
C VAL A 118 5.20 -8.35 11.72
N MET A 119 3.98 -8.86 11.80
CA MET A 119 3.14 -8.86 12.98
C MET A 119 2.56 -10.24 13.23
N GLU A 120 2.44 -10.61 14.49
CA GLU A 120 1.61 -11.71 14.95
C GLU A 120 0.31 -11.17 15.56
N ALA A 121 -0.66 -12.07 15.77
CA ALA A 121 -1.90 -11.75 16.47
C ALA A 121 -1.67 -11.16 17.88
N THR A 122 -0.52 -11.47 18.49
CA THR A 122 -0.12 -11.03 19.83
C THR A 122 0.67 -9.71 19.83
N GLY A 123 1.13 -9.22 18.67
CA GLY A 123 1.92 -8.00 18.56
C GLY A 123 3.01 -8.07 17.49
N PRO A 124 3.90 -7.07 17.39
CA PRO A 124 5.01 -7.08 16.45
C PRO A 124 5.95 -8.27 16.71
N THR A 125 6.37 -8.98 15.66
CA THR A 125 7.35 -10.09 15.79
C THR A 125 8.76 -9.58 16.05
N GLY A 126 8.98 -8.29 15.83
CA GLY A 126 10.30 -7.66 15.80
C GLY A 126 11.01 -7.79 14.46
N GLU A 127 10.37 -8.40 13.48
CA GLU A 127 10.90 -8.59 12.15
C GLU A 127 10.41 -7.51 11.18
N GLY A 128 11.26 -7.20 10.22
CA GLY A 128 10.91 -6.41 9.05
C GLY A 128 10.75 -7.31 7.84
N PHE A 129 10.09 -6.79 6.81
CA PHE A 129 10.07 -7.44 5.51
C PHE A 129 10.35 -6.43 4.40
N VAL A 130 10.81 -6.97 3.28
CA VAL A 130 10.81 -6.30 1.98
C VAL A 130 10.15 -7.23 0.96
N TRP A 131 9.37 -6.67 0.06
CA TRP A 131 8.85 -7.37 -1.09
C TRP A 131 9.18 -6.63 -2.38
N SER A 132 9.43 -7.38 -3.44
CA SER A 132 9.37 -6.89 -4.82
C SER A 132 8.73 -7.93 -5.73
N ALA A 133 8.17 -7.50 -6.87
CA ALA A 133 7.60 -8.40 -7.85
C ALA A 133 8.62 -9.42 -8.39
N THR A 134 9.90 -9.03 -8.44
CA THR A 134 10.98 -9.85 -8.99
C THR A 134 11.61 -10.79 -7.96
N ALA A 135 11.71 -10.38 -6.70
CA ALA A 135 12.37 -11.16 -5.65
C ALA A 135 11.39 -11.85 -4.69
N GLY A 136 10.10 -11.53 -4.76
CA GLY A 136 9.11 -12.00 -3.80
C GLY A 136 9.32 -11.39 -2.41
N LEU A 137 8.70 -12.02 -1.41
CA LEU A 137 8.76 -11.60 -0.02
C LEU A 137 10.05 -12.08 0.63
N ARG A 138 10.72 -11.18 1.36
CA ARG A 138 11.91 -11.48 2.16
C ARG A 138 11.78 -10.83 3.53
N GLU A 139 11.82 -11.64 4.57
CA GLU A 139 11.84 -11.21 5.97
C GLU A 139 13.28 -10.99 6.45
N PHE A 140 13.44 -10.14 7.44
CA PHE A 140 14.72 -9.87 8.09
C PHE A 140 14.52 -9.51 9.56
N SER A 141 15.44 -10.00 10.41
CA SER A 141 15.37 -9.85 11.86
C SER A 141 16.72 -9.33 12.39
N PRO A 142 16.73 -8.56 13.50
CA PRO A 142 17.97 -8.10 14.09
C PRO A 142 18.69 -9.27 14.78
N THR A 143 20.01 -9.39 14.57
CA THR A 143 20.83 -10.52 15.06
C THR A 143 20.96 -10.64 16.58
N LYS A 144 20.53 -9.63 17.35
CA LYS A 144 20.68 -9.60 18.81
C LYS A 144 19.36 -9.67 19.58
N GLY A 145 18.27 -10.05 18.91
CA GLY A 145 16.94 -9.86 19.45
C GLY A 145 16.52 -8.38 19.44
N GLY A 146 15.24 -8.14 19.67
CA GLY A 146 14.66 -6.80 19.67
C GLY A 146 13.68 -6.56 18.53
N THR A 147 13.08 -5.38 18.53
CA THR A 147 12.01 -4.99 17.61
C THR A 147 12.50 -3.98 16.59
N ILE A 148 12.37 -4.31 15.31
CA ILE A 148 12.56 -3.36 14.20
C ILE A 148 11.26 -2.61 13.92
N PHE A 149 11.36 -1.31 13.68
CA PHE A 149 10.29 -0.50 13.11
C PHE A 149 10.77 0.10 11.81
N VAL A 150 10.29 -0.46 10.69
CA VAL A 150 10.58 0.06 9.36
C VAL A 150 9.89 1.40 9.17
N GLN A 151 10.61 2.38 8.66
CA GLN A 151 10.09 3.73 8.40
C GLN A 151 10.17 4.08 6.93
N GLN A 152 11.24 3.69 6.24
CA GLN A 152 11.48 4.08 4.86
C GLN A 152 12.26 3.02 4.08
N ILE A 153 12.01 2.95 2.77
CA ILE A 153 12.87 2.28 1.79
C ILE A 153 13.31 3.27 0.71
N SER A 154 14.59 3.22 0.31
CA SER A 154 15.15 4.03 -0.78
C SER A 154 15.07 3.31 -2.13
N ASN A 155 15.27 4.03 -3.24
CA ASN A 155 15.39 3.42 -4.60
C ASN A 155 16.69 2.61 -4.80
N ARG A 156 17.53 2.47 -3.76
CA ARG A 156 18.69 1.56 -3.74
C ARG A 156 18.41 0.30 -2.92
N SER A 157 17.14 0.07 -2.57
CA SER A 157 16.69 -1.02 -1.70
C SER A 157 17.29 -0.97 -0.28
N GLU A 158 17.68 0.23 0.17
CA GLU A 158 18.16 0.46 1.53
C GLU A 158 16.97 0.75 2.44
N ILE A 159 16.91 0.08 3.58
CA ILE A 159 15.80 0.21 4.54
C ILE A 159 16.29 1.00 5.74
N ALA A 160 15.56 2.07 6.07
CA ALA A 160 15.77 2.87 7.27
C ALA A 160 14.64 2.64 8.27
N GLY A 161 14.99 2.69 9.55
CA GLY A 161 14.07 2.46 10.65
C GLY A 161 14.74 2.56 12.00
N THR A 162 14.00 2.24 13.05
CA THR A 162 14.52 2.15 14.41
C THR A 162 14.60 0.69 14.86
N TRP A 163 15.54 0.42 15.76
CA TRP A 163 15.70 -0.88 16.40
C TRP A 163 15.78 -0.65 17.91
N PHE A 164 15.01 -1.46 18.65
CA PHE A 164 15.01 -1.50 20.12
C PHE A 164 15.42 -2.88 20.58
N SER A 165 16.43 -2.95 21.45
CA SER A 165 16.91 -4.19 22.07
C SER A 165 16.25 -4.44 23.41
#